data_AF-A0A5B2TBX2-F1
#
_entry.id   AF-A0A5B2TBX2-F1
#
_cell.length_a   1.000
_cell.length_b   1.000
_cell.length_c   1.000
_cell.angle_alpha   90.00
_cell.angle_beta   90.00
_cell.angle_gamma   90.00
#
_symmetry.space_group_name_H-M   'P 1'
#
loop_
_entity.id
_entity.type
_entity.pdbx_description
1 polymer ?
#
loop_
_entity_poly.entity_id
_entity_poly.type
_entity_poly.pdbx_seq_one_letter_code
_entity_poly.pdbx_strand_id
1 'polypeptide(L)'
;MGEIFERTVPETPLEWTGERLTTAAGGQVEIEHLHRYFLARTLCRGRDVLDIACGEGYGSALMAQAARSVLGVDVSAEAVSHAAQVYARSNLRYEHGDARSIPLPDQSVDMVVSFETLEHFFEHDRFLEEVRRVLRPGGLLLLSSPERDVYSPPGSTANPYHVNELSRPEFERLLRRHFGHIQIMSQRPMLGSALVADDGEDLAGTLTFEKRGPQHYEASHGLPRPPYLLALASNAALPPASHSLFIETDQIQELTNLPALRSELHRHAAAHQELEHQCRKYAEQAETYERNAQGAEARLQELQRALEESRAGLQRVREEEAAARAGMAQRLAVLEEERAAQEERVAALSVAAGRVASLQAELDGLRQQRNLLRQALRQRRPGAPDEWRQRALAAEGEVEEWRQRALVAETEAAEWRQRYEGLRARLITILHRFQIHIMSRITPKAAKRFVRERLLGGGRQ
;
A
#
# COMPACT_ATOMS: atom_id res chain seq x y z
N MET A 1 66.25 2.43 -0.72
CA MET A 1 64.88 1.95 -0.99
C MET A 1 64.62 0.73 -0.13
N GLY A 2 63.47 0.67 0.55
CA GLY A 2 63.11 -0.40 1.48
C GLY A 2 62.56 -1.66 0.81
N GLU A 3 62.24 -2.67 1.62
CA GLU A 3 61.55 -3.89 1.20
C GLU A 3 60.04 -3.63 1.10
N ILE A 4 59.41 -4.06 0.00
CA ILE A 4 57.94 -4.09 -0.15
C ILE A 4 57.48 -5.53 0.12
N PHE A 5 56.46 -5.69 0.95
CA PHE A 5 55.88 -6.99 1.26
C PHE A 5 54.35 -6.88 1.41
N GLU A 6 53.65 -7.98 1.16
CA GLU A 6 52.19 -8.02 1.10
C GLU A 6 51.60 -8.70 2.32
N ARG A 7 50.44 -8.25 2.79
CA ARG A 7 49.64 -8.95 3.80
C ARG A 7 48.52 -9.74 3.11
N THR A 8 48.39 -11.01 3.45
CA THR A 8 47.23 -11.81 3.05
C THR A 8 46.02 -11.40 3.89
N VAL A 9 44.89 -11.11 3.23
CA VAL A 9 43.60 -10.81 3.88
C VAL A 9 42.60 -11.87 3.39
N PRO A 10 41.99 -12.68 4.28
CA PRO A 10 41.01 -13.68 3.89
C PRO A 10 39.72 -13.04 3.36
N GLU A 11 39.06 -13.72 2.42
CA GLU A 11 37.70 -13.37 1.99
C GLU A 11 36.68 -13.54 3.12
N THR A 12 36.90 -14.50 4.01
CA THR A 12 36.05 -14.79 5.17
C THR A 12 36.92 -14.83 6.42
N PRO A 13 37.16 -13.68 7.08
CA PRO A 13 37.90 -13.64 8.33
C PRO A 13 37.13 -14.32 9.47
N LEU A 14 37.84 -14.72 10.52
CA LEU A 14 37.19 -15.14 11.78
C LEU A 14 36.45 -13.97 12.43
N GLU A 15 35.37 -14.27 13.14
CA GLU A 15 34.60 -13.26 13.86
C GLU A 15 35.47 -12.57 14.94
N TRP A 16 35.40 -11.24 14.98
CA TRP A 16 36.05 -10.45 16.01
C TRP A 16 35.16 -10.38 17.26
N THR A 17 35.50 -11.17 18.28
CA THR A 17 34.77 -11.23 19.57
C THR A 17 35.37 -10.34 20.67
N GLY A 18 36.55 -9.74 20.41
CA GLY A 18 37.37 -9.06 21.42
C GLY A 18 38.32 -9.96 22.20
N GLU A 19 38.28 -11.28 21.98
CA GLU A 19 39.22 -12.24 22.59
C GLU A 19 40.55 -12.33 21.82
N ARG A 20 40.50 -12.35 20.49
CA ARG A 20 41.66 -12.56 19.61
C ARG A 20 41.58 -11.66 18.40
N LEU A 21 42.68 -11.02 18.01
CA LEU A 21 42.65 -10.19 16.80
C LEU A 21 42.41 -11.06 15.57
N THR A 22 41.41 -10.65 14.77
CA THR A 22 41.13 -11.21 13.46
C THR A 22 41.22 -10.11 12.41
N THR A 23 41.41 -10.50 11.16
CA THR A 23 41.40 -9.59 10.00
C THR A 23 40.02 -9.01 9.69
N ALA A 24 38.97 -9.40 10.44
CA ALA A 24 37.68 -8.71 10.44
C ALA A 24 37.74 -7.38 11.21
N ALA A 25 38.70 -7.22 12.12
CA ALA A 25 38.89 -5.98 12.84
C ALA A 25 39.66 -4.96 11.99
N GLY A 26 39.38 -3.68 12.20
CA GLY A 26 40.08 -2.57 11.56
C GLY A 26 40.42 -1.46 12.54
N GLY A 27 40.98 -0.37 12.03
CA GLY A 27 41.28 0.82 12.83
C GLY A 27 42.45 0.61 13.78
N GLN A 28 42.31 1.10 15.03
CA GLN A 28 43.43 1.20 15.97
C GLN A 28 44.04 -0.15 16.36
N VAL A 29 43.21 -1.17 16.65
CA VAL A 29 43.69 -2.48 17.13
C VAL A 29 44.50 -3.20 16.05
N GLU A 30 44.07 -3.07 14.80
CA GLU A 30 44.81 -3.60 13.65
C GLU A 30 46.18 -2.94 13.52
N ILE A 31 46.25 -1.60 13.61
CA ILE A 31 47.51 -0.84 13.55
C ILE A 31 48.48 -1.31 14.65
N GLU A 32 47.97 -1.45 15.87
CA GLU A 32 48.74 -1.92 17.02
C GLU A 32 49.40 -3.27 16.72
N HIS A 33 48.62 -4.28 16.33
CA HIS A 33 49.16 -5.61 16.10
C HIS A 33 50.05 -5.72 14.86
N LEU A 34 49.67 -5.08 13.75
CA LEU A 34 50.49 -5.10 12.53
C LEU A 34 51.88 -4.53 12.80
N HIS A 35 51.96 -3.43 13.55
CA HIS A 35 53.25 -2.84 13.91
C HIS A 35 54.12 -3.81 14.73
N ARG A 36 53.54 -4.57 15.67
CA ARG A 36 54.28 -5.60 16.41
C ARG A 36 54.77 -6.73 15.51
N TYR A 37 53.93 -7.23 14.60
CA TYR A 37 54.32 -8.29 13.65
C TYR A 37 55.32 -7.80 12.60
N PHE A 38 55.28 -6.53 12.18
CA PHE A 38 56.30 -5.95 11.30
C PHE A 38 57.66 -5.89 12.01
N LEU A 39 57.69 -5.53 13.29
CA LEU A 39 58.90 -5.62 14.10
C LEU A 39 59.36 -7.08 14.25
N ALA A 40 58.46 -8.02 14.53
CA ALA A 40 58.78 -9.45 14.61
C ALA A 40 59.41 -9.96 13.31
N ARG A 41 58.87 -9.54 12.15
CA ARG A 41 59.35 -9.90 10.81
C ARG A 41 60.80 -9.45 10.57
N THR A 42 61.22 -8.30 11.11
CA THR A 42 62.63 -7.85 10.98
C THR A 42 63.58 -8.72 11.80
N LEU A 43 63.13 -9.19 12.97
CA LEU A 43 63.90 -10.02 13.88
C LEU A 43 63.92 -11.50 13.49
N CYS A 44 62.92 -11.98 12.76
CA CYS A 44 62.76 -13.40 12.46
C CYS A 44 63.49 -13.88 11.20
N ARG A 45 64.19 -13.00 10.48
CA ARG A 45 64.80 -13.32 9.19
C ARG A 45 65.76 -14.51 9.29
N GLY A 46 65.50 -15.55 8.50
CA GLY A 46 66.32 -16.76 8.47
C GLY A 46 66.30 -17.62 9.74
N ARG A 47 65.30 -17.44 10.62
CA ARG A 47 65.13 -18.17 11.88
C ARG A 47 63.98 -19.19 11.82
N ASP A 48 64.05 -20.20 12.67
CA ASP A 48 62.91 -21.06 12.97
C ASP A 48 62.09 -20.42 14.09
N VAL A 49 60.83 -20.09 13.81
CA VAL A 49 59.98 -19.26 14.66
C VAL A 49 58.80 -20.06 15.18
N LEU A 50 58.52 -19.94 16.47
CA LEU A 50 57.22 -20.29 17.05
C LEU A 50 56.43 -19.00 17.26
N ASP A 51 55.22 -18.93 16.70
CA ASP A 51 54.21 -17.92 17.02
C ASP A 51 53.20 -18.57 17.96
N ILE A 52 53.34 -18.35 19.28
CA ILE A 52 52.49 -18.99 20.31
C ILE A 52 51.34 -18.06 20.70
N ALA A 53 50.13 -18.63 20.72
CA ALA A 53 48.85 -17.92 20.65
C ALA A 53 48.71 -17.13 19.34
N CYS A 54 48.89 -17.81 18.21
CA CYS A 54 48.92 -17.17 16.88
C CYS A 54 47.56 -16.63 16.38
N GLY A 55 46.46 -16.95 17.09
CA GLY A 55 45.12 -16.51 16.73
C GLY A 55 44.72 -16.95 15.33
N GLU A 56 44.20 -16.01 14.53
CA GLU A 56 43.78 -16.27 13.15
C GLU A 56 44.95 -16.64 12.22
N GLY A 57 46.20 -16.33 12.61
CA GLY A 57 47.40 -16.77 11.89
C GLY A 57 47.99 -15.77 10.88
N TYR A 58 47.39 -14.58 10.71
CA TYR A 58 47.91 -13.54 9.79
C TYR A 58 49.33 -13.10 10.17
N GLY A 59 49.65 -13.05 11.46
CA GLY A 59 50.97 -12.71 11.98
C GLY A 59 52.03 -13.74 11.62
N SER A 60 51.69 -15.02 11.78
CA SER A 60 52.53 -16.14 11.36
C SER A 60 52.78 -16.09 9.84
N ALA A 61 51.76 -15.75 9.05
CA ALA A 61 51.86 -15.59 7.61
C ALA A 61 52.78 -14.43 7.18
N LEU A 62 52.76 -13.32 7.91
CA LEU A 62 53.68 -12.19 7.71
C LEU A 62 55.13 -12.57 8.03
N MET A 63 55.35 -13.24 9.16
CA MET A 63 56.70 -13.68 9.56
C MET A 63 57.28 -14.74 8.61
N ALA A 64 56.44 -15.65 8.09
CA ALA A 64 56.85 -16.70 7.15
C ALA A 64 57.45 -16.16 5.84
N GLN A 65 57.23 -14.89 5.51
CA GLN A 65 57.85 -14.23 4.35
C GLN A 65 59.36 -13.98 4.52
N ALA A 66 59.85 -13.93 5.77
CA ALA A 66 61.25 -13.65 6.09
C ALA A 66 61.92 -14.78 6.89
N ALA A 67 61.16 -15.52 7.69
CA ALA A 67 61.63 -16.64 8.50
C ALA A 67 62.07 -17.84 7.64
N ARG A 68 62.95 -18.68 8.20
CA ARG A 68 63.28 -19.99 7.60
C ARG A 68 62.08 -20.93 7.71
N SER A 69 61.44 -20.98 8.87
CA SER A 69 60.15 -21.66 9.08
C SER A 69 59.36 -20.99 10.20
N VAL A 70 58.04 -21.09 10.13
CA VAL A 70 57.12 -20.62 11.19
C VAL A 70 56.18 -21.76 11.56
N LEU A 71 56.04 -21.99 12.87
CA LEU A 71 54.96 -22.77 13.44
C LEU A 71 54.05 -21.84 14.23
N GLY A 72 52.79 -21.71 13.83
CA GLY A 72 51.77 -21.07 14.64
C GLY A 72 51.12 -22.09 15.57
N VAL A 73 51.01 -21.77 16.86
CA VAL A 73 50.31 -22.60 17.84
C VAL A 73 49.21 -21.79 18.52
N ASP A 74 48.00 -22.33 18.58
CA ASP A 74 46.89 -21.72 19.29
C ASP A 74 46.05 -22.76 20.04
N VAL A 75 45.40 -22.34 21.13
CA VAL A 75 44.52 -23.18 21.96
C VAL A 75 43.16 -23.40 21.30
N SER A 76 42.78 -22.55 20.34
CA SER A 76 41.55 -22.71 19.57
C SER A 76 41.79 -23.61 18.35
N ALA A 77 41.27 -24.84 18.41
CA ALA A 77 41.29 -25.76 17.27
C ALA A 77 40.60 -25.19 16.02
N GLU A 78 39.57 -24.35 16.21
CA GLU A 78 38.89 -23.64 15.12
C GLU A 78 39.83 -22.62 14.46
N ALA A 79 40.53 -21.80 15.25
CA ALA A 79 41.46 -20.82 14.73
C ALA A 79 42.62 -21.47 13.98
N VAL A 80 43.16 -22.58 14.50
CA VAL A 80 44.19 -23.38 13.84
C VAL A 80 43.69 -23.94 12.50
N SER A 81 42.47 -24.49 12.46
CA SER A 81 41.89 -25.03 11.23
C SER A 81 41.69 -23.92 10.19
N HIS A 82 41.18 -22.77 10.60
CA HIS A 82 41.05 -21.60 9.73
C HIS A 82 42.42 -21.15 9.20
N ALA A 83 43.39 -20.98 10.10
CA ALA A 83 44.73 -20.50 9.76
C ALA A 83 45.43 -21.40 8.75
N ALA A 84 45.34 -22.72 8.94
CA ALA A 84 45.91 -23.71 8.03
C ALA A 84 45.28 -23.71 6.64
N GLN A 85 43.99 -23.34 6.53
CA GLN A 85 43.28 -23.26 5.25
C GLN A 85 43.59 -21.94 4.51
N VAL A 86 43.60 -20.83 5.24
CA VAL A 86 43.72 -19.48 4.68
C VAL A 86 45.17 -19.10 4.39
N TYR A 87 46.08 -19.37 5.32
CA TYR A 87 47.46 -18.88 5.29
C TYR A 87 48.46 -19.97 4.91
N ALA A 88 48.23 -20.64 3.78
CA ALA A 88 49.10 -21.70 3.31
C ALA A 88 50.43 -21.16 2.73
N ARG A 89 51.57 -21.59 3.30
CA ARG A 89 52.91 -21.38 2.72
C ARG A 89 53.77 -22.63 2.93
N SER A 90 54.80 -22.81 2.10
CA SER A 90 55.68 -24.00 2.17
C SER A 90 56.47 -24.12 3.46
N ASN A 91 56.73 -23.00 4.13
CA ASN A 91 57.51 -22.90 5.36
C ASN A 91 56.65 -22.51 6.58
N LEU A 92 55.33 -22.62 6.49
CA LEU A 92 54.38 -22.26 7.55
C LEU A 92 53.47 -23.43 7.87
N ARG A 93 53.33 -23.73 9.16
CA ARG A 93 52.44 -24.76 9.69
C ARG A 93 51.70 -24.22 10.90
N TYR A 94 50.56 -24.84 11.20
CA TYR A 94 49.76 -24.52 12.38
C TYR A 94 49.45 -25.79 13.16
N GLU A 95 49.53 -25.70 14.48
CA GLU A 95 49.25 -26.82 15.40
C GLU A 95 48.38 -26.36 16.57
N HIS A 96 47.47 -27.22 17.00
CA HIS A 96 46.66 -26.98 18.19
C HIS A 96 47.47 -27.31 19.45
N GLY A 97 47.57 -26.37 20.38
CA GLY A 97 48.38 -26.52 21.58
C GLY A 97 48.18 -25.42 22.62
N ASP A 98 48.63 -25.68 23.83
CA ASP A 98 48.54 -24.75 24.96
C ASP A 98 49.88 -24.06 25.21
N ALA A 99 49.88 -22.74 25.40
CA ALA A 99 51.08 -21.97 25.69
C ALA A 99 51.79 -22.42 27.00
N ARG A 100 51.07 -23.03 27.93
CA ARG A 100 51.58 -23.60 29.19
C ARG A 100 52.12 -25.02 29.03
N SER A 101 52.04 -25.60 27.84
CA SER A 101 52.53 -26.94 27.50
C SER A 101 52.78 -27.01 25.99
N ILE A 102 53.78 -26.27 25.52
CA ILE A 102 54.04 -26.04 24.09
C ILE A 102 54.38 -27.39 23.43
N PRO A 103 53.68 -27.79 22.34
CA PRO A 103 53.83 -29.12 21.72
C PRO A 103 55.09 -29.24 20.86
N LEU A 104 56.22 -28.69 21.32
CA LEU A 104 57.51 -28.74 20.66
C LEU A 104 58.57 -29.41 21.55
N PRO A 105 59.57 -30.08 20.95
CA PRO A 105 60.75 -30.54 21.67
C PRO A 105 61.55 -29.38 22.27
N ASP A 106 62.39 -29.72 23.24
CA ASP A 106 63.36 -28.80 23.82
C ASP A 106 64.31 -28.25 22.75
N GLN A 107 64.69 -26.98 22.88
CA GLN A 107 65.70 -26.32 22.03
C GLN A 107 65.44 -26.49 20.52
N SER A 108 64.18 -26.34 20.11
CA SER A 108 63.72 -26.62 18.75
C SER A 108 63.53 -25.37 17.88
N VAL A 109 63.45 -24.17 18.47
CA VAL A 109 63.25 -22.90 17.74
C VAL A 109 64.27 -21.83 18.10
N ASP A 110 64.55 -20.94 17.15
CA ASP A 110 65.47 -19.81 17.34
C ASP A 110 64.75 -18.59 17.95
N MET A 111 63.43 -18.49 17.77
CA MET A 111 62.64 -17.36 18.22
C MET A 111 61.22 -17.79 18.60
N VAL A 112 60.72 -17.23 19.70
CA VAL A 112 59.31 -17.30 20.10
C VAL A 112 58.72 -15.90 20.00
N VAL A 113 57.58 -15.78 19.33
CA VAL A 113 56.74 -14.58 19.26
C VAL A 113 55.43 -14.90 19.94
N SER A 114 54.95 -13.98 20.78
CA SER A 114 53.67 -14.11 21.46
C SER A 114 53.13 -12.72 21.74
N PHE A 115 51.96 -12.38 21.22
CA PHE A 115 51.37 -11.06 21.41
C PHE A 115 50.02 -11.19 22.08
N GLU A 116 49.79 -10.36 23.10
CA GLU A 116 48.52 -10.28 23.83
C GLU A 116 48.05 -11.66 24.33
N THR A 117 48.89 -12.30 25.13
CA THR A 117 48.71 -13.70 25.55
C THR A 117 48.76 -13.89 27.07
N LEU A 118 49.63 -13.16 27.78
CA LEU A 118 49.84 -13.35 29.22
C LEU A 118 48.58 -13.09 30.03
N GLU A 119 47.83 -12.07 29.65
CA GLU A 119 46.63 -11.59 30.30
C GLU A 119 45.49 -12.62 30.33
N HIS A 120 45.56 -13.68 29.51
CA HIS A 120 44.53 -14.71 29.41
C HIS A 120 44.67 -15.85 30.43
N PHE A 121 45.75 -15.90 31.23
CA PHE A 121 45.95 -16.94 32.24
C PHE A 121 46.79 -16.46 33.43
N PHE A 122 46.81 -17.22 34.53
CA PHE A 122 47.55 -16.86 35.75
C PHE A 122 48.96 -17.48 35.80
N GLU A 123 49.19 -18.55 35.05
CA GLU A 123 50.41 -19.37 35.10
C GLU A 123 51.57 -18.78 34.27
N HIS A 124 51.84 -17.48 34.45
CA HIS A 124 52.88 -16.75 33.70
C HIS A 124 54.27 -17.36 33.82
N ASP A 125 54.64 -17.83 35.01
CA ASP A 125 55.93 -18.51 35.24
C ASP A 125 56.03 -19.81 34.43
N ARG A 126 54.96 -20.62 34.40
CA ARG A 126 54.91 -21.86 33.62
C ARG A 126 55.00 -21.59 32.11
N PHE A 127 54.33 -20.54 31.63
CA PHE A 127 54.45 -20.12 30.22
C PHE A 127 55.90 -19.76 29.88
N LEU A 128 56.58 -18.96 30.70
CA LEU A 128 57.96 -18.56 30.43
C LEU A 128 58.96 -19.74 30.57
N GLU A 129 58.68 -20.70 31.45
CA GLU A 129 59.44 -21.95 31.53
C GLU A 129 59.34 -22.76 30.23
N GLU A 130 58.13 -22.90 29.66
CA GLU A 130 57.92 -23.57 28.38
C GLU A 130 58.58 -22.83 27.22
N VAL A 131 58.47 -21.50 27.18
CA VAL A 131 59.17 -20.66 26.20
C VAL A 131 60.69 -20.89 26.28
N ARG A 132 61.26 -20.87 27.48
CA ARG A 132 62.70 -21.17 27.67
C ARG A 132 63.06 -22.57 27.23
N ARG A 133 62.20 -23.56 27.49
CA ARG A 133 62.43 -24.97 27.15
C ARG A 133 62.55 -25.15 25.64
N VAL A 134 61.64 -24.55 24.87
CA VAL A 134 61.63 -24.71 23.39
C VAL A 134 62.66 -23.84 22.68
N LEU A 135 63.11 -22.74 23.29
CA LEU A 135 64.17 -21.90 22.72
C LEU A 135 65.52 -22.61 22.71
N ARG A 136 66.21 -22.56 21.57
CA ARG A 136 67.62 -22.92 21.45
C ARG A 136 68.49 -21.99 22.32
N PRO A 137 69.70 -22.42 22.72
CA PRO A 137 70.65 -21.54 23.37
C PRO A 137 70.88 -20.25 22.57
N GLY A 138 70.62 -19.10 23.19
CA GLY A 138 70.69 -17.78 22.55
C GLY A 138 69.47 -17.39 21.72
N GLY A 139 68.41 -18.19 21.71
CA GLY A 139 67.15 -17.85 21.08
C GLY A 139 66.49 -16.63 21.72
N LEU A 140 65.54 -16.02 20.99
CA LEU A 140 64.87 -14.78 21.41
C LEU A 140 63.39 -15.01 21.72
N LEU A 141 62.90 -14.37 22.78
CA LEU A 141 61.48 -14.14 23.01
C LEU A 141 61.14 -12.71 22.61
N LEU A 142 60.12 -12.54 21.77
CA LEU A 142 59.43 -11.27 21.55
C LEU A 142 57.99 -11.40 22.06
N LEU A 143 57.67 -10.66 23.12
CA LEU A 143 56.42 -10.77 23.85
C LEU A 143 55.70 -9.41 23.91
N SER A 144 54.37 -9.37 23.83
CA SER A 144 53.58 -8.19 24.22
C SER A 144 52.53 -8.50 25.28
N SER A 145 52.15 -7.46 26.01
CA SER A 145 51.06 -7.49 26.99
C SER A 145 50.49 -6.07 27.15
N PRO A 146 49.20 -5.92 27.44
CA PRO A 146 48.63 -4.66 27.88
C PRO A 146 49.31 -4.20 29.18
N GLU A 147 49.53 -2.89 29.29
CA GLU A 147 49.98 -2.23 30.52
C GLU A 147 48.73 -1.92 31.36
N ARG A 148 48.52 -2.68 32.44
CA ARG A 148 47.27 -2.64 33.22
C ARG A 148 46.83 -1.22 33.62
N ASP A 149 47.76 -0.41 34.12
CA ASP A 149 47.45 0.87 34.74
C ASP A 149 47.08 1.94 33.67
N VAL A 150 47.40 1.70 32.40
CA VAL A 150 47.03 2.53 31.24
C VAL A 150 45.88 1.93 30.43
N TYR A 151 45.90 0.62 30.17
CA TYR A 151 44.93 -0.09 29.33
C TYR A 151 43.58 -0.29 30.05
N SER A 152 43.63 -0.74 31.30
CA SER A 152 42.47 -0.99 32.15
C SER A 152 42.47 -0.09 33.40
N PRO A 153 42.44 1.25 33.25
CA PRO A 153 42.51 2.14 34.39
C PRO A 153 41.28 1.97 35.29
N PRO A 154 41.36 2.32 36.59
CA PRO A 154 40.24 2.19 37.51
C PRO A 154 38.96 2.84 36.99
N GLY A 155 37.86 2.09 36.94
CA GLY A 155 36.57 2.54 36.44
C GLY A 155 36.34 2.32 34.93
N SER A 156 37.29 1.72 34.22
CA SER A 156 37.09 1.25 32.84
C SER A 156 36.26 -0.05 32.79
N THR A 157 35.73 -0.37 31.60
CA THR A 157 35.07 -1.66 31.37
C THR A 157 36.16 -2.69 31.13
N ALA A 158 36.27 -3.69 32.00
CA ALA A 158 37.27 -4.75 31.86
C ALA A 158 36.99 -5.61 30.62
N ASN A 159 38.05 -5.98 29.89
CA ASN A 159 37.94 -7.04 28.88
C ASN A 159 37.67 -8.37 29.62
N PRO A 160 36.55 -9.06 29.36
CA PRO A 160 36.20 -10.29 30.09
C PRO A 160 37.20 -11.44 29.86
N TYR A 161 38.02 -11.37 28.82
CA TYR A 161 39.03 -12.38 28.51
C TYR A 161 40.38 -12.13 29.19
N HIS A 162 40.60 -10.92 29.73
CA HIS A 162 41.84 -10.56 30.43
C HIS A 162 41.68 -10.85 31.92
N VAL A 163 42.12 -12.04 32.33
CA VAL A 163 42.01 -12.52 33.72
C VAL A 163 43.16 -12.01 34.61
N ASN A 164 44.31 -11.64 34.03
CA ASN A 164 45.50 -11.23 34.79
C ASN A 164 46.46 -10.29 34.02
N GLU A 165 46.15 -9.00 34.00
CA GLU A 165 47.02 -7.97 33.42
C GLU A 165 48.11 -7.51 34.39
N LEU A 166 49.33 -7.28 33.88
CA LEU A 166 50.47 -6.83 34.66
C LEU A 166 50.73 -5.34 34.48
N SER A 167 51.16 -4.67 35.55
CA SER A 167 51.83 -3.36 35.41
C SER A 167 53.23 -3.52 34.85
N ARG A 168 53.81 -2.44 34.32
CA ARG A 168 55.20 -2.45 33.83
C ARG A 168 56.22 -3.05 34.82
N PRO A 169 56.26 -2.67 36.11
CA PRO A 169 57.23 -3.24 37.05
C PRO A 169 57.01 -4.75 37.31
N GLU A 170 55.77 -5.22 37.24
CA GLU A 170 55.44 -6.65 37.40
C GLU A 170 55.87 -7.44 36.16
N PHE A 171 55.58 -6.94 34.96
CA PHE A 171 56.02 -7.52 33.69
C PHE A 171 57.55 -7.61 33.59
N GLU A 172 58.26 -6.54 33.95
CA GLU A 172 59.72 -6.53 33.98
C GLU A 172 60.29 -7.56 34.96
N ARG A 173 59.76 -7.60 36.18
CA ARG A 173 60.20 -8.53 37.22
C ARG A 173 59.95 -9.98 36.82
N LEU A 174 58.79 -10.27 36.23
CA LEU A 174 58.46 -11.58 35.68
C LEU A 174 59.54 -12.00 34.67
N LEU A 175 59.83 -11.18 33.67
CA LEU A 175 60.81 -11.50 32.63
C LEU A 175 62.24 -11.66 33.17
N ARG A 176 62.68 -10.80 34.11
CA ARG A 176 64.02 -10.90 34.72
C ARG A 176 64.26 -12.17 35.53
N ARG A 177 63.20 -12.83 36.02
CA ARG A 177 63.32 -14.16 36.66
C ARG A 177 63.69 -15.24 35.65
N HIS A 178 63.30 -15.04 34.39
CA HIS A 178 63.43 -16.04 33.33
C HIS A 178 64.46 -15.70 32.26
N PHE A 179 64.98 -14.49 32.15
CA PHE A 179 65.97 -14.15 31.11
C PHE A 179 67.07 -13.24 31.64
N GLY A 180 68.32 -13.53 31.24
CA GLY A 180 69.48 -12.74 31.64
C GLY A 180 69.55 -11.35 30.98
N HIS A 181 68.96 -11.22 29.78
CA HIS A 181 68.91 -9.97 29.03
C HIS A 181 67.49 -9.67 28.60
N ILE A 182 67.01 -8.46 28.91
CA ILE A 182 65.70 -7.96 28.50
C ILE A 182 65.81 -6.53 28.00
N GLN A 183 65.01 -6.19 26.99
CA GLN A 183 64.76 -4.83 26.52
C GLN A 183 63.26 -4.64 26.42
N ILE A 184 62.72 -3.67 27.18
CA ILE A 184 61.29 -3.36 27.16
C ILE A 184 61.06 -2.14 26.28
N MET A 185 60.18 -2.30 25.31
CA MET A 185 59.66 -1.26 24.43
C MET A 185 58.22 -0.95 24.84
N SER A 186 57.73 0.21 24.40
CA SER A 186 56.36 0.64 24.69
C SER A 186 55.68 1.00 23.39
N GLN A 187 54.41 0.67 23.26
CA GLN A 187 53.66 0.97 22.05
C GLN A 187 52.42 1.78 22.39
N ARG A 188 52.17 2.78 21.55
CA ARG A 188 50.96 3.57 21.54
C ARG A 188 50.65 3.93 20.09
N PRO A 189 49.48 3.54 19.55
CA PRO A 189 49.06 4.07 18.26
C PRO A 189 48.76 5.56 18.42
N MET A 190 49.07 6.34 17.38
CA MET A 190 48.89 7.77 17.39
C MET A 190 48.25 8.23 16.09
N LEU A 191 47.31 9.17 16.22
CA LEU A 191 46.84 9.98 15.11
C LEU A 191 47.48 11.37 15.25
N GLY A 192 48.36 11.73 14.33
CA GLY A 192 49.10 12.99 14.43
C GLY A 192 50.16 13.18 13.35
N SER A 193 51.10 14.06 13.64
CA SER A 193 52.26 14.35 12.79
C SER A 193 53.54 14.16 13.59
N ALA A 194 54.57 13.65 12.95
CA ALA A 194 55.90 13.49 13.53
C ALA A 194 56.88 14.44 12.82
N LEU A 195 57.69 15.15 13.61
CA LEU A 195 58.84 15.89 13.13
C LEU A 195 60.09 15.16 13.61
N VAL A 196 60.95 14.78 12.68
CA VAL A 196 62.20 14.06 12.94
C VAL A 196 63.34 14.93 12.46
N ALA A 197 64.32 15.17 13.34
CA ALA A 197 65.53 15.90 12.99
C ALA A 197 66.53 14.96 12.28
N ASP A 198 67.23 15.48 11.27
CA ASP A 198 68.17 14.70 10.45
C ASP A 198 69.52 14.40 11.15
N ASP A 199 69.73 14.91 12.37
CA ASP A 199 70.99 14.85 13.11
C ASP A 199 71.18 13.59 13.97
N GLY A 200 70.21 12.66 13.95
CA GLY A 200 70.39 11.30 14.44
C GLY A 200 70.33 11.13 15.96
N GLU A 201 69.69 12.05 16.69
CA GLU A 201 69.44 11.88 18.13
C GLU A 201 68.44 10.74 18.42
N ASP A 202 68.61 10.12 19.60
CA ASP A 202 67.76 9.03 20.09
C ASP A 202 66.33 9.52 20.41
N LEU A 203 65.31 8.74 20.03
CA LEU A 203 63.90 9.06 20.25
C LEU A 203 63.50 9.11 21.74
N ALA A 204 64.38 8.68 22.64
CA ALA A 204 64.19 8.81 24.08
C ALA A 204 64.03 10.28 24.54
N GLY A 205 64.65 11.23 23.82
CA GLY A 205 64.53 12.67 24.10
C GLY A 205 63.33 13.35 23.43
N THR A 206 62.59 12.64 22.56
CA THR A 206 61.57 13.25 21.71
C THR A 206 60.50 13.96 22.52
N LEU A 207 60.25 15.22 22.17
CA LEU A 207 59.16 16.00 22.71
C LEU A 207 57.85 15.59 22.04
N THR A 208 56.89 15.15 22.84
CA THR A 208 55.57 14.70 22.42
C THR A 208 54.50 15.67 22.92
N PHE A 209 53.53 15.98 22.06
CA PHE A 209 52.38 16.81 22.40
C PHE A 209 51.10 16.00 22.27
N GLU A 210 50.30 15.96 23.34
CA GLU A 210 48.99 15.30 23.35
C GLU A 210 47.89 16.33 23.57
N LYS A 211 46.83 16.26 22.76
CA LYS A 211 45.62 17.05 22.97
C LYS A 211 44.77 16.45 24.10
N ARG A 212 44.60 17.18 25.20
CA ARG A 212 43.84 16.80 26.40
C ARG A 212 42.50 17.53 26.47
N GLY A 213 41.60 17.21 25.55
CA GLY A 213 40.31 17.89 25.38
C GLY A 213 40.34 18.97 24.29
N PRO A 214 39.27 19.75 24.09
CA PRO A 214 39.10 20.56 22.88
C PRO A 214 40.19 21.61 22.62
N GLN A 215 40.77 22.18 23.69
CA GLN A 215 41.71 23.31 23.62
C GLN A 215 42.93 23.19 24.54
N HIS A 216 43.16 22.05 25.20
CA HIS A 216 44.32 21.87 26.08
C HIS A 216 45.31 20.89 25.45
N TYR A 217 46.59 21.17 25.63
CA TYR A 217 47.68 20.35 25.14
C TYR A 217 48.67 20.11 26.27
N GLU A 218 49.16 18.88 26.38
CA GLU A 218 50.18 18.47 27.33
C GLU A 218 51.46 18.14 26.56
N ALA A 219 52.57 18.75 26.98
CA ALA A 219 53.89 18.41 26.48
C ALA A 219 54.52 17.36 27.41
N SER A 220 55.18 16.36 26.83
CA SER A 220 55.86 15.28 27.55
C SER A 220 57.11 14.86 26.79
N HIS A 221 58.03 14.14 27.43
CA HIS A 221 59.15 13.51 26.75
C HIS A 221 58.89 12.02 26.53
N GLY A 222 59.41 11.49 25.43
CA GLY A 222 59.21 10.10 25.02
C GLY A 222 57.76 9.82 24.64
N LEU A 223 57.33 8.57 24.84
CA LEU A 223 55.97 8.12 24.52
C LEU A 223 55.09 8.10 25.79
N PRO A 224 54.24 9.11 26.03
CA PRO A 224 53.41 9.14 27.23
C PRO A 224 52.30 8.10 27.17
N ARG A 225 51.96 7.51 28.32
CA ARG A 225 50.82 6.60 28.51
C ARG A 225 50.71 5.51 27.44
N PRO A 226 51.74 4.69 27.24
CA PRO A 226 51.67 3.60 26.27
C PRO A 226 50.78 2.47 26.81
N PRO A 227 49.68 2.12 26.12
CA PRO A 227 48.78 1.06 26.56
C PRO A 227 49.39 -0.34 26.48
N TYR A 228 50.50 -0.53 25.76
CA TYR A 228 51.12 -1.84 25.60
C TYR A 228 52.61 -1.83 25.86
N LEU A 229 53.07 -2.94 26.42
CA LEU A 229 54.46 -3.26 26.65
C LEU A 229 54.88 -4.32 25.64
N LEU A 230 56.07 -4.15 25.06
CA LEU A 230 56.74 -5.18 24.30
C LEU A 230 58.06 -5.52 24.99
N ALA A 231 58.44 -6.79 25.04
CA ALA A 231 59.73 -7.22 25.54
C ALA A 231 60.46 -8.08 24.52
N LEU A 232 61.73 -7.74 24.29
CA LEU A 232 62.70 -8.62 23.67
C LEU A 232 63.57 -9.23 24.78
N ALA A 233 63.60 -10.55 24.89
CA ALA A 233 64.29 -11.26 25.95
C ALA A 233 65.15 -12.43 25.44
N SER A 234 66.28 -12.68 26.09
CA SER A 234 67.18 -13.79 25.78
C SER A 234 68.12 -14.10 26.96
N ASN A 235 68.77 -15.27 26.93
CA ASN A 235 69.91 -15.57 27.79
C ASN A 235 71.26 -15.24 27.12
N ALA A 236 71.25 -14.78 25.87
CA ALA A 236 72.40 -14.20 25.19
C ALA A 236 72.21 -12.70 24.99
N ALA A 237 73.26 -12.03 24.50
CA ALA A 237 73.18 -10.62 24.14
C ALA A 237 72.05 -10.37 23.13
N LEU A 238 71.25 -9.34 23.39
CA LEU A 238 70.14 -8.98 22.51
C LEU A 238 70.66 -8.34 21.23
N PRO A 239 70.02 -8.60 20.07
CA PRO A 239 70.26 -7.76 18.91
C PRO A 239 69.79 -6.32 19.23
N PRO A 240 70.40 -5.30 18.62
CA PRO A 240 69.92 -3.93 18.78
C PRO A 240 68.48 -3.83 18.26
N ALA A 241 67.50 -3.66 19.14
CA ALA A 241 66.15 -3.31 18.74
C ALA A 241 66.07 -1.78 18.65
N SER A 242 65.87 -1.28 17.44
CA SER A 242 65.65 0.13 17.15
C SER A 242 64.19 0.50 17.32
N HIS A 243 63.94 1.77 17.60
CA HIS A 243 62.61 2.36 17.49
C HIS A 243 62.03 2.15 16.10
N SER A 244 60.71 2.04 16.00
CA SER A 244 60.01 1.91 14.71
C SER A 244 58.73 2.74 14.70
N LEU A 245 58.40 3.29 13.54
CA LEU A 245 57.16 3.99 13.26
C LEU A 245 56.39 3.23 12.20
N PHE A 246 55.10 3.01 12.44
CA PHE A 246 54.18 2.52 11.43
C PHE A 246 53.25 3.66 10.99
N ILE A 247 53.24 3.94 9.68
CA ILE A 247 52.47 5.03 9.08
C ILE A 247 51.34 4.41 8.27
N GLU A 248 50.13 4.42 8.83
CA GLU A 248 48.92 3.97 8.12
C GLU A 248 48.37 5.14 7.29
N THR A 249 48.66 5.12 5.98
CA THR A 249 48.41 6.27 5.11
C THR A 249 46.94 6.40 4.73
N ASP A 250 46.25 5.27 4.53
CA ASP A 250 44.90 5.28 3.98
C ASP A 250 43.89 5.80 5.02
N GLN A 251 43.98 5.33 6.26
CA GLN A 251 43.12 5.83 7.35
C GLN A 251 43.35 7.32 7.65
N ILE A 252 44.58 7.82 7.52
CA ILE A 252 44.85 9.26 7.67
C ILE A 252 44.13 10.04 6.57
N GLN A 253 44.16 9.56 5.32
CA GLN A 253 43.45 10.21 4.21
C GLN A 253 41.94 10.23 4.43
N GLU A 254 41.34 9.14 4.89
CA GLU A 254 39.93 9.09 5.26
C GLU A 254 39.57 10.13 6.33
N LEU A 255 40.40 10.26 7.36
CA LEU A 255 40.21 11.25 8.42
C LEU A 255 40.32 12.69 7.89
N THR A 256 41.22 12.96 6.93
CA THR A 256 41.29 14.28 6.29
C THR A 256 40.06 14.61 5.44
N ASN A 257 39.34 13.60 4.95
CA ASN A 257 38.11 13.74 4.19
C ASN A 257 36.84 13.87 5.08
N LEU A 258 36.96 13.72 6.41
CA LEU A 258 35.83 13.84 7.34
C LEU A 258 34.99 15.13 7.18
N PRO A 259 35.56 16.32 6.92
CA PRO A 259 34.75 17.52 6.69
C PRO A 259 33.84 17.38 5.47
N ALA A 260 34.34 16.80 4.38
CA ALA A 260 33.56 16.56 3.17
C ALA A 260 32.45 15.53 3.44
N LEU A 261 32.79 14.43 4.12
CA LEU A 261 31.82 13.40 4.51
C LEU A 261 30.74 13.96 5.45
N ARG A 262 31.13 14.84 6.39
CA ARG A 262 30.18 15.53 7.28
C ARG A 262 29.25 16.46 6.50
N SER A 263 29.77 17.23 5.55
CA SER A 263 28.94 18.07 4.67
C SER A 263 27.98 17.23 3.84
N GLU A 264 28.41 16.08 3.33
CA GLU A 264 27.56 15.13 2.62
C GLU A 264 26.45 14.57 3.51
N LEU A 265 26.77 14.14 4.72
CA LEU A 265 25.79 13.69 5.71
C LEU A 265 24.75 14.77 6.03
N HIS A 266 25.17 16.03 6.15
CA HIS A 266 24.25 17.15 6.37
C HIS A 266 23.32 17.38 5.16
N ARG A 267 23.84 17.24 3.93
CA ARG A 267 23.01 17.30 2.71
C ARG A 267 21.99 16.18 2.67
N HIS A 268 22.38 14.95 2.99
CA HIS A 268 21.46 13.81 3.05
C HIS A 268 20.39 13.98 4.13
N ALA A 269 20.76 14.47 5.31
CA ALA A 269 19.81 14.74 6.39
C ALA A 269 18.78 15.80 5.98
N ALA A 270 19.22 16.89 5.32
CA ALA A 270 18.32 17.92 4.80
C ALA A 270 17.39 17.37 3.71
N ALA A 271 17.91 16.56 2.78
CA ALA A 271 17.11 15.91 1.74
C ALA A 271 16.07 14.94 2.33
N HIS A 272 16.42 14.19 3.38
CA HIS A 272 15.51 13.30 4.08
C HIS A 272 14.35 14.08 4.74
N GLN A 273 14.65 15.19 5.42
CA GLN A 273 13.63 16.04 6.02
C GLN A 273 12.67 16.62 4.99
N GLU A 274 13.17 17.05 3.83
CA GLU A 274 12.34 17.53 2.72
C GLU A 274 11.43 16.41 2.19
N LEU A 275 11.97 15.20 1.99
CA LEU A 275 11.18 14.05 1.54
C LEU A 275 10.08 13.69 2.55
N GLU A 276 10.38 13.68 3.85
CA GLU A 276 9.38 13.46 4.90
C GLU A 276 8.28 14.53 4.90
N HIS A 277 8.63 15.79 4.62
CA HIS A 277 7.65 16.87 4.47
C HIS A 277 6.75 16.63 3.25
N GLN A 278 7.32 16.24 2.11
CA GLN A 278 6.56 15.91 0.89
C GLN A 278 5.64 14.71 1.10
N CYS A 279 6.10 13.65 1.74
CA CYS A 279 5.28 12.48 2.07
C CYS A 279 4.08 12.85 2.95
N ARG A 280 4.25 13.69 3.97
CA ARG A 280 3.14 14.18 4.80
C ARG A 280 2.12 14.96 3.98
N LYS A 281 2.58 15.88 3.13
CA LYS A 281 1.71 16.65 2.24
C LYS A 281 0.89 15.76 1.30
N TYR A 282 1.53 14.74 0.71
CA TYR A 282 0.83 13.80 -0.17
C TYR A 282 -0.16 12.90 0.58
N ALA A 283 0.14 12.51 1.82
CA ALA A 283 -0.80 11.77 2.66
C ALA A 283 -2.07 12.61 2.96
N GLU A 284 -1.92 13.87 3.35
CA GLU A 284 -3.05 14.78 3.58
C GLU A 284 -3.91 15.00 2.32
N GLN A 285 -3.25 15.08 1.16
CA GLN A 285 -3.94 15.17 -0.14
C GLN A 285 -4.71 13.89 -0.45
N ALA A 286 -4.12 12.71 -0.22
CA ALA A 286 -4.76 11.41 -0.43
C ALA A 286 -6.02 11.27 0.44
N GLU A 287 -5.95 11.60 1.73
CA GLU A 287 -7.12 11.58 2.63
C GLU A 287 -8.24 12.53 2.16
N THR A 288 -7.86 13.67 1.60
CA THR A 288 -8.83 14.63 1.04
C THR A 288 -9.50 14.06 -0.22
N TYR A 289 -8.74 13.45 -1.12
CA TYR A 289 -9.30 12.79 -2.30
C TYR A 289 -10.20 11.61 -1.94
N GLU A 290 -9.83 10.83 -0.94
CA GLU A 290 -10.63 9.69 -0.47
C GLU A 290 -11.98 10.15 0.10
N ARG A 291 -11.99 11.19 0.96
CA ARG A 291 -13.24 11.79 1.46
C ARG A 291 -14.12 12.32 0.33
N ASN A 292 -13.53 12.97 -0.67
CA ASN A 292 -14.27 13.48 -1.83
C ASN A 292 -14.88 12.34 -2.67
N ALA A 293 -14.12 11.25 -2.88
CA ALA A 293 -14.59 10.06 -3.60
C ALA A 293 -15.78 9.40 -2.87
N GLN A 294 -15.67 9.17 -1.56
CA GLN A 294 -16.76 8.64 -0.73
C GLN A 294 -18.02 9.53 -0.81
N GLY A 295 -17.85 10.86 -0.74
CA GLY A 295 -18.95 11.81 -0.86
C GLY A 295 -19.56 11.87 -2.27
N ALA A 296 -18.80 11.58 -3.32
CA ALA A 296 -19.32 11.46 -4.69
C ALA A 296 -20.09 10.14 -4.88
N GLU A 297 -19.60 9.04 -4.32
CA GLU A 297 -20.23 7.73 -4.37
C GLU A 297 -21.58 7.73 -3.66
N ALA A 298 -21.67 8.32 -2.47
CA ALA A 298 -22.95 8.49 -1.75
C ALA A 298 -23.98 9.28 -2.57
N ARG A 299 -23.56 10.38 -3.23
CA ARG A 299 -24.43 11.17 -4.12
C ARG A 299 -24.87 10.39 -5.34
N LEU A 300 -24.00 9.56 -5.92
CA LEU A 300 -24.35 8.70 -7.05
C LEU A 300 -25.44 7.69 -6.65
N GLN A 301 -25.31 7.06 -5.48
CA GLN A 301 -26.32 6.12 -4.96
C GLN A 301 -27.68 6.80 -4.73
N GLU A 302 -27.68 8.02 -4.17
CA GLU A 302 -28.91 8.81 -4.00
C GLU A 302 -29.59 9.13 -5.34
N LEU A 303 -28.82 9.58 -6.33
CA LEU A 303 -29.32 9.86 -7.68
C LEU A 303 -29.84 8.61 -8.39
N GLN A 304 -29.18 7.47 -8.22
CA GLN A 304 -29.63 6.19 -8.77
C GLN A 304 -31.00 5.80 -8.20
N ARG A 305 -31.17 5.91 -6.87
CA ARG A 305 -32.45 5.65 -6.21
C ARG A 305 -33.55 6.60 -6.70
N ALA A 306 -33.26 7.90 -6.77
CA ALA A 306 -34.22 8.89 -7.27
C ALA A 306 -34.62 8.61 -8.74
N LEU A 307 -33.68 8.16 -9.57
CA LEU A 307 -33.93 7.76 -10.95
C LEU A 307 -34.84 6.53 -11.03
N GLU A 308 -34.63 5.51 -10.19
CA GLU A 308 -35.47 4.32 -10.11
C GLU A 308 -36.91 4.67 -9.67
N GLU A 309 -37.05 5.51 -8.64
CA GLU A 309 -38.35 5.99 -8.17
C GLU A 309 -39.08 6.78 -9.27
N SER A 310 -38.37 7.65 -10.00
CA SER A 310 -38.92 8.41 -11.13
C SER A 310 -39.35 7.49 -12.29
N ARG A 311 -38.53 6.48 -12.63
CA ARG A 311 -38.88 5.46 -13.66
C ARG A 311 -40.12 4.67 -13.27
N ALA A 312 -40.22 4.22 -12.01
CA ALA A 312 -41.39 3.53 -11.50
C ALA A 312 -42.64 4.44 -11.47
N GLY A 313 -42.46 5.74 -11.20
CA GLY A 313 -43.51 6.74 -11.32
C GLY A 313 -44.01 6.90 -12.75
N LEU A 314 -43.08 7.05 -13.72
CA LEU A 314 -43.42 7.19 -15.14
C LEU A 314 -44.14 5.95 -15.69
N GLN A 315 -43.71 4.75 -15.28
CA GLN A 315 -44.35 3.50 -15.70
C GLN A 315 -45.81 3.44 -15.22
N ARG A 316 -46.08 3.81 -13.96
CA ARG A 316 -47.45 3.89 -13.42
C ARG A 316 -48.32 4.88 -14.21
N VAL A 317 -47.80 6.06 -14.52
CA VAL A 317 -48.52 7.06 -15.34
C VAL A 317 -48.85 6.50 -16.73
N ARG A 318 -47.92 5.78 -17.36
CA ARG A 318 -48.16 5.14 -18.67
C ARG A 318 -49.25 4.06 -18.60
N GLU A 319 -49.27 3.27 -17.53
CA GLU A 319 -50.30 2.24 -17.31
C GLU A 319 -51.68 2.88 -17.08
N GLU A 320 -51.75 3.94 -16.27
CA GLU A 320 -52.98 4.72 -16.08
C GLU A 320 -53.47 5.35 -17.38
N GLU A 321 -52.57 5.93 -18.18
CA GLU A 321 -52.91 6.51 -19.48
C GLU A 321 -53.43 5.44 -20.45
N ALA A 322 -52.78 4.27 -20.51
CA ALA A 322 -53.21 3.16 -21.36
C ALA A 322 -54.61 2.64 -20.94
N ALA A 323 -54.84 2.48 -19.64
CA ALA A 323 -56.14 2.08 -19.11
C ALA A 323 -57.24 3.11 -19.42
N ALA A 324 -56.94 4.41 -19.28
CA ALA A 324 -57.85 5.49 -19.62
C ALA A 324 -58.19 5.52 -21.13
N ARG A 325 -57.19 5.36 -22.00
CA ARG A 325 -57.37 5.26 -23.45
C ARG A 325 -58.23 4.06 -23.83
N ALA A 326 -57.98 2.88 -23.24
CA ALA A 326 -58.79 1.69 -23.47
C ALA A 326 -60.25 1.90 -23.03
N GLY A 327 -60.47 2.48 -21.84
CA GLY A 327 -61.80 2.82 -21.35
C GLY A 327 -62.54 3.85 -22.22
N MET A 328 -61.82 4.80 -22.82
CA MET A 328 -62.39 5.78 -23.76
C MET A 328 -62.77 5.12 -25.09
N ALA A 329 -61.92 4.24 -25.63
CA ALA A 329 -62.21 3.48 -26.85
C ALA A 329 -63.45 2.59 -26.69
N GLN A 330 -63.61 1.91 -25.54
CA GLN A 330 -64.80 1.10 -25.26
C GLN A 330 -66.08 1.95 -25.21
N ARG A 331 -66.03 3.14 -24.60
CA ARG A 331 -67.18 4.06 -24.58
C ARG A 331 -67.52 4.58 -25.98
N LEU A 332 -66.52 4.86 -26.80
CA LEU A 332 -66.73 5.29 -28.18
C LEU A 332 -67.46 4.20 -28.98
N ALA A 333 -67.02 2.94 -28.86
CA ALA A 333 -67.67 1.81 -29.53
C ALA A 333 -69.16 1.67 -29.14
N VAL A 334 -69.49 1.81 -27.84
CA VAL A 334 -70.88 1.79 -27.37
C VAL A 334 -71.70 2.94 -27.99
N LEU A 335 -71.12 4.15 -28.05
CA LEU A 335 -71.81 5.30 -28.64
C LEU A 335 -72.01 5.15 -30.15
N GLU A 336 -71.08 4.51 -30.86
CA GLU A 336 -71.22 4.21 -32.29
C GLU A 336 -72.35 3.20 -32.54
N GLU A 337 -72.47 2.17 -31.71
CA GLU A 337 -73.57 1.20 -31.76
C GLU A 337 -74.92 1.87 -31.48
N GLU A 338 -75.00 2.72 -30.45
CA GLU A 338 -76.19 3.52 -30.14
C GLU A 338 -76.57 4.46 -31.30
N ARG A 339 -75.58 5.11 -31.94
CA ARG A 339 -75.81 5.98 -33.10
C ARG A 339 -76.41 5.19 -34.26
N ALA A 340 -75.85 4.03 -34.59
CA ALA A 340 -76.36 3.18 -35.67
C ALA A 340 -77.82 2.76 -35.41
N ALA A 341 -78.15 2.38 -34.17
CA ALA A 341 -79.52 2.04 -33.79
C ALA A 341 -80.48 3.25 -33.89
N GLN A 342 -80.00 4.48 -33.64
CA GLN A 342 -80.80 5.70 -33.84
C GLN A 342 -81.02 6.01 -35.32
N GLU A 343 -80.00 5.84 -36.16
CA GLU A 343 -80.12 6.03 -37.61
C GLU A 343 -81.16 5.07 -38.21
N GLU A 344 -81.17 3.80 -37.79
CA GLU A 344 -82.18 2.82 -38.20
C GLU A 344 -83.60 3.23 -37.79
N ARG A 345 -83.77 3.74 -36.57
CA ARG A 345 -85.07 4.26 -36.09
C ARG A 345 -85.54 5.48 -36.89
N VAL A 346 -84.64 6.39 -37.22
CA VAL A 346 -84.96 7.57 -38.06
C VAL A 346 -85.38 7.12 -39.45
N ALA A 347 -84.70 6.15 -40.05
CA ALA A 347 -85.09 5.58 -41.33
C ALA A 347 -86.49 4.94 -41.28
N ALA A 348 -86.79 4.15 -40.25
CA ALA A 348 -88.11 3.55 -40.06
C ALA A 348 -89.22 4.61 -39.89
N LEU A 349 -88.96 5.69 -39.15
CA LEU A 349 -89.88 6.82 -39.01
C LEU A 349 -90.13 7.54 -40.33
N SER A 350 -89.10 7.70 -41.17
CA SER A 350 -89.22 8.31 -42.50
C SER A 350 -90.14 7.47 -43.41
N VAL A 351 -89.97 6.14 -43.41
CA VAL A 351 -90.85 5.22 -44.15
C VAL A 351 -92.30 5.31 -43.66
N ALA A 352 -92.51 5.33 -42.34
CA ALA A 352 -93.84 5.47 -41.76
C ALA A 352 -94.50 6.81 -42.15
N ALA A 353 -93.75 7.91 -42.12
CA ALA A 353 -94.23 9.22 -42.53
C ALA A 353 -94.62 9.25 -44.02
N GLY A 354 -93.83 8.62 -44.89
CA GLY A 354 -94.18 8.47 -46.31
C GLY A 354 -95.49 7.70 -46.52
N ARG A 355 -95.73 6.65 -45.72
CA ARG A 355 -96.99 5.89 -45.78
C ARG A 355 -98.20 6.69 -45.32
N VAL A 356 -98.06 7.50 -44.27
CA VAL A 356 -99.10 8.43 -43.81
C VAL A 356 -99.45 9.44 -44.91
N ALA A 357 -98.44 10.01 -45.58
CA ALA A 357 -98.65 10.96 -46.67
C ALA A 357 -99.40 10.31 -47.86
N SER A 358 -99.06 9.07 -48.22
CA SER A 358 -99.77 8.32 -49.25
C SER A 358 -101.24 8.11 -48.91
N LEU A 359 -101.54 7.68 -47.67
CA LEU A 359 -102.92 7.48 -47.20
C LEU A 359 -103.71 8.80 -47.19
N GLN A 360 -103.07 9.92 -46.84
CA GLN A 360 -103.69 11.24 -46.90
C GLN A 360 -104.06 11.65 -48.33
N ALA A 361 -103.18 11.39 -49.31
CA ALA A 361 -103.47 11.66 -50.72
C ALA A 361 -104.64 10.80 -51.24
N GLU A 362 -104.71 9.54 -50.84
CA GLU A 362 -105.81 8.63 -51.17
C GLU A 362 -107.15 9.14 -50.59
N LEU A 363 -107.13 9.58 -49.33
CA LEU A 363 -108.29 10.17 -48.65
C LEU A 363 -108.80 11.43 -49.36
N ASP A 364 -107.90 12.31 -49.79
CA ASP A 364 -108.26 13.55 -50.49
C ASP A 364 -108.82 13.26 -51.89
N GLY A 365 -108.30 12.26 -52.60
CA GLY A 365 -108.86 11.76 -53.86
C GLY A 365 -110.30 11.26 -53.68
N LEU A 366 -110.56 10.46 -52.64
CA LEU A 366 -111.91 9.98 -52.30
C LEU A 366 -112.86 11.13 -51.96
N ARG A 367 -112.38 12.15 -51.24
CA ARG A 367 -113.17 13.36 -50.92
C ARG A 367 -113.56 14.13 -52.19
N GLN A 368 -112.69 14.20 -53.19
CA GLN A 368 -112.96 14.85 -54.47
C GLN A 368 -114.03 14.09 -55.27
N GLN A 369 -113.93 12.76 -55.34
CA GLN A 369 -114.95 11.90 -55.97
C GLN A 369 -116.33 12.08 -55.33
N ARG A 370 -116.40 12.11 -53.99
CA ARG A 370 -117.63 12.38 -53.25
C ARG A 370 -118.24 13.74 -53.61
N ASN A 371 -117.42 14.77 -53.77
CA ASN A 371 -117.90 16.11 -54.13
C ASN A 371 -118.46 16.14 -55.56
N LEU A 372 -117.83 15.44 -56.52
CA LEU A 372 -118.34 15.29 -57.90
C LEU A 372 -119.70 14.58 -57.92
N LEU A 373 -119.84 13.49 -57.17
CA LEU A 373 -121.12 12.77 -56.99
C LEU A 373 -122.23 13.69 -56.44
N ARG A 374 -121.91 14.52 -55.44
CA ARG A 374 -122.85 15.53 -54.91
C ARG A 374 -123.22 16.60 -55.93
N GLN A 375 -122.32 16.96 -56.83
CA GLN A 375 -122.57 17.96 -57.87
C GLN A 375 -123.48 17.39 -58.97
N ALA A 376 -123.29 16.13 -59.36
CA ALA A 376 -124.19 15.40 -60.24
C ALA A 376 -125.62 15.30 -59.68
N LEU A 377 -125.75 15.09 -58.35
CA LEU A 377 -127.03 15.08 -57.64
C LEU A 377 -127.77 16.43 -57.65
N ARG A 378 -127.07 17.56 -57.82
CA ARG A 378 -127.68 18.92 -57.83
C ARG A 378 -128.24 19.36 -59.17
N GLN A 379 -127.91 18.69 -60.29
CA GLN A 379 -128.32 19.11 -61.64
C GLN A 379 -129.63 18.48 -62.14
N ARG A 380 -130.47 17.93 -61.25
CA ARG A 380 -131.67 17.17 -61.64
C ARG A 380 -132.88 18.07 -61.93
N ARG A 381 -133.56 17.85 -63.07
CA ARG A 381 -134.97 18.24 -63.34
C ARG A 381 -135.91 17.02 -63.11
N PRO A 382 -137.18 17.22 -62.71
CA PRO A 382 -138.02 16.15 -62.12
C PRO A 382 -138.68 15.25 -63.16
N GLY A 383 -138.68 13.94 -62.91
CA GLY A 383 -139.45 12.92 -63.64
C GLY A 383 -138.61 11.74 -64.13
N ALA A 384 -138.32 10.75 -63.27
CA ALA A 384 -137.79 9.45 -63.71
C ALA A 384 -138.16 8.32 -62.70
N PRO A 385 -138.41 7.07 -63.17
CA PRO A 385 -139.20 6.05 -62.48
C PRO A 385 -138.40 5.04 -61.63
N ASP A 386 -139.13 4.10 -61.01
CA ASP A 386 -138.86 3.22 -59.85
C ASP A 386 -137.55 2.39 -59.73
N GLU A 387 -136.61 2.42 -60.68
CA GLU A 387 -135.30 1.72 -60.53
C GLU A 387 -134.36 2.40 -59.51
N TRP A 388 -134.58 3.69 -59.22
CA TRP A 388 -133.70 4.48 -58.35
C TRP A 388 -133.85 4.18 -56.85
N ARG A 389 -134.98 3.61 -56.41
CA ARG A 389 -135.18 3.23 -55.00
C ARG A 389 -134.26 2.09 -54.59
N GLN A 390 -134.03 1.11 -55.47
CA GLN A 390 -133.13 -0.01 -55.18
C GLN A 390 -131.65 0.40 -55.21
N ARG A 391 -131.25 1.32 -56.11
CA ARG A 391 -129.88 1.86 -56.13
C ARG A 391 -129.55 2.77 -54.95
N ALA A 392 -130.52 3.53 -54.43
CA ALA A 392 -130.34 4.35 -53.23
C ALA A 392 -130.12 3.48 -51.98
N LEU A 393 -130.87 2.38 -51.84
CA LEU A 393 -130.68 1.41 -50.76
C LEU A 393 -129.33 0.67 -50.85
N ALA A 394 -128.85 0.36 -52.07
CA ALA A 394 -127.51 -0.20 -52.26
C ALA A 394 -126.39 0.79 -51.89
N ALA A 395 -126.56 2.08 -52.24
CA ALA A 395 -125.62 3.14 -51.87
C ALA A 395 -125.60 3.43 -50.36
N GLU A 396 -126.72 3.28 -49.64
CA GLU A 396 -126.73 3.36 -48.18
C GLU A 396 -125.95 2.21 -47.52
N GLY A 397 -126.00 1.01 -48.09
CA GLY A 397 -125.17 -0.12 -47.67
C GLY A 397 -123.67 0.15 -47.84
N GLU A 398 -123.25 0.68 -48.99
CA GLU A 398 -121.85 1.09 -49.22
C GLU A 398 -121.41 2.24 -48.29
N VAL A 399 -122.28 3.22 -48.04
CA VAL A 399 -121.97 4.33 -47.11
C VAL A 399 -121.76 3.84 -45.68
N GLU A 400 -122.52 2.83 -45.24
CA GLU A 400 -122.35 2.26 -43.90
C GLU A 400 -121.09 1.39 -43.80
N GLU A 401 -120.72 0.67 -44.86
CA GLU A 401 -119.42 -0.03 -44.93
C GLU A 401 -118.24 0.97 -44.88
N TRP A 402 -118.37 2.10 -45.58
CA TRP A 402 -117.38 3.18 -45.53
C TRP A 402 -117.32 3.88 -44.16
N ARG A 403 -118.44 4.01 -43.44
CA ARG A 403 -118.44 4.51 -42.06
C ARG A 403 -117.69 3.58 -41.12
N GLN A 404 -117.88 2.27 -41.25
CA GLN A 404 -117.13 1.29 -40.46
C GLN A 404 -115.63 1.37 -40.75
N ARG A 405 -115.23 1.48 -42.03
CA ARG A 405 -113.81 1.65 -42.40
C ARG A 405 -113.21 2.97 -41.88
N ALA A 406 -113.97 4.07 -41.93
CA ALA A 406 -113.53 5.35 -41.37
C ALA A 406 -113.36 5.27 -39.84
N LEU A 407 -114.24 4.56 -39.14
CA LEU A 407 -114.12 4.33 -37.70
C LEU A 407 -112.88 3.50 -37.36
N VAL A 408 -112.58 2.45 -38.13
CA VAL A 408 -111.33 1.67 -37.98
C VAL A 408 -110.11 2.56 -38.19
N ALA A 409 -110.08 3.38 -39.24
CA ALA A 409 -108.98 4.30 -39.51
C ALA A 409 -108.81 5.37 -38.42
N GLU A 410 -109.90 5.90 -37.85
CA GLU A 410 -109.84 6.82 -36.70
C GLU A 410 -109.29 6.13 -35.44
N THR A 411 -109.64 4.86 -35.23
CA THR A 411 -109.14 4.06 -34.11
C THR A 411 -107.64 3.79 -34.27
N GLU A 412 -107.20 3.40 -35.46
CA GLU A 412 -105.77 3.22 -35.78
C GLU A 412 -104.98 4.53 -35.67
N ALA A 413 -105.56 5.67 -36.07
CA ALA A 413 -104.94 6.98 -35.92
C ALA A 413 -104.84 7.42 -34.45
N ALA A 414 -105.78 7.01 -33.60
CA ALA A 414 -105.73 7.23 -32.16
C ALA A 414 -104.63 6.37 -31.49
N GLU A 415 -104.52 5.09 -31.87
CA GLU A 415 -103.42 4.23 -31.42
C GLU A 415 -102.05 4.77 -31.84
N TRP A 416 -101.92 5.26 -33.07
CA TRP A 416 -100.70 5.90 -33.55
C TRP A 416 -100.33 7.15 -32.77
N ARG A 417 -101.31 8.00 -32.44
CA ARG A 417 -101.10 9.18 -31.58
C ARG A 417 -100.61 8.78 -30.19
N GLN A 418 -101.20 7.74 -29.60
CA GLN A 418 -100.77 7.24 -28.29
C GLN A 418 -99.33 6.69 -28.34
N ARG A 419 -98.96 5.95 -29.39
CA ARG A 419 -97.59 5.46 -29.60
C ARG A 419 -96.58 6.60 -29.78
N TYR A 420 -96.95 7.63 -30.53
CA TYR A 420 -96.11 8.82 -30.74
C TYR A 420 -95.87 9.60 -29.45
N GLU A 421 -96.92 9.85 -28.64
CA GLU A 421 -96.80 10.46 -27.31
C GLU A 421 -95.88 9.63 -26.39
N GLY A 422 -96.01 8.30 -26.41
CA GLY A 422 -95.13 7.40 -25.65
C GLY A 422 -93.66 7.47 -26.08
N LEU A 423 -93.39 7.54 -27.39
CA LEU A 423 -92.04 7.73 -27.94
C LEU A 423 -91.47 9.10 -27.56
N ARG A 424 -92.27 10.16 -27.67
CA ARG A 424 -91.88 11.53 -27.31
C ARG A 424 -91.50 11.63 -25.82
N ALA A 425 -92.28 11.02 -24.93
CA ALA A 425 -91.98 10.99 -23.49
C ALA A 425 -90.67 10.25 -23.18
N ARG A 426 -90.40 9.12 -23.86
CA ARG A 426 -89.13 8.38 -23.73
C ARG A 426 -87.93 9.20 -24.24
N LEU A 427 -88.09 9.91 -25.36
CA LEU A 427 -87.03 10.75 -25.93
C LEU A 427 -86.65 11.89 -24.96
N ILE A 428 -87.66 12.56 -24.38
CA ILE A 428 -87.45 13.59 -23.35
C ILE A 428 -86.72 13.02 -22.13
N THR A 429 -87.06 11.80 -21.71
CA THR A 429 -86.41 11.13 -20.56
C THR A 429 -84.96 10.78 -20.86
N ILE A 430 -84.65 10.31 -22.08
CA ILE A 430 -83.28 10.02 -22.52
C ILE A 430 -82.45 11.31 -22.55
N LEU A 431 -82.98 12.38 -23.15
CA LEU A 431 -82.30 13.68 -23.20
C LEU A 431 -82.04 14.24 -21.79
N HIS A 432 -83.00 14.14 -20.87
CA HIS A 432 -82.80 14.54 -19.48
C HIS A 432 -81.72 13.69 -18.78
N ARG A 433 -81.71 12.37 -18.97
CA ARG A 433 -80.65 11.50 -18.42
C ARG A 433 -79.29 11.80 -19.01
N PHE A 434 -79.20 12.09 -20.31
CA PHE A 434 -77.95 12.48 -20.98
C PHE A 434 -77.41 13.79 -20.41
N GLN A 435 -78.29 14.79 -20.20
CA GLN A 435 -77.93 16.09 -19.63
C GLN A 435 -77.47 15.96 -18.16
N ILE A 436 -78.14 15.13 -17.35
CA ILE A 436 -77.73 14.84 -15.96
C ILE A 436 -76.40 14.06 -15.92
N HIS A 437 -76.18 13.10 -16.82
CA HIS A 437 -74.97 12.27 -16.86
C HIS A 437 -73.72 13.05 -17.30
N ILE A 438 -73.88 13.99 -18.23
CA ILE A 438 -72.80 14.90 -18.65
C ILE A 438 -72.47 15.90 -17.54
N MET A 439 -73.48 16.48 -16.87
CA MET A 439 -73.24 17.41 -15.76
C MET A 439 -72.66 16.74 -14.51
N SER A 440 -72.97 15.46 -14.24
CA SER A 440 -72.43 14.74 -13.08
C SER A 440 -71.00 14.21 -13.27
N ARG A 441 -70.50 14.11 -14.51
CA ARG A 441 -69.13 13.61 -14.81
C ARG A 441 -68.10 14.72 -15.07
N ILE A 442 -68.52 15.95 -15.31
CA ILE A 442 -67.63 17.11 -15.57
C ILE A 442 -67.19 17.84 -14.27
N THR A 443 -67.48 17.29 -13.08
CA THR A 443 -66.84 17.74 -11.83
C THR A 443 -66.18 16.59 -11.07
N PRO A 444 -64.96 16.17 -11.43
CA PRO A 444 -64.17 15.33 -10.54
C PRO A 444 -63.62 16.23 -9.43
N LYS A 445 -64.15 16.08 -8.21
CA LYS A 445 -63.52 16.53 -6.95
C LYS A 445 -62.04 16.07 -6.83
N ALA A 446 -61.62 15.08 -7.62
CA ALA A 446 -60.24 14.60 -7.74
C ALA A 446 -59.28 15.62 -8.40
N ALA A 447 -59.72 16.42 -9.37
CA ALA A 447 -58.82 17.38 -10.06
C ALA A 447 -58.44 18.57 -9.16
N LYS A 448 -59.35 19.03 -8.29
CA LYS A 448 -59.05 20.08 -7.29
C LYS A 448 -58.15 19.59 -6.15
N ARG A 449 -58.16 18.29 -5.84
CA ARG A 449 -57.30 17.72 -4.78
C ARG A 449 -55.86 17.50 -5.28
N PHE A 450 -55.70 17.02 -6.51
CA PHE A 450 -54.39 16.79 -7.13
C PHE A 450 -53.56 18.08 -7.32
N VAL A 451 -54.21 19.19 -7.68
CA VAL A 451 -53.54 20.49 -7.85
C VAL A 451 -53.20 21.15 -6.50
N ARG A 452 -54.01 20.94 -5.46
CA ARG A 452 -53.83 21.57 -4.14
C ARG A 452 -52.76 20.88 -3.29
N GLU A 453 -52.57 19.57 -3.42
CA GLU A 453 -51.58 18.81 -2.65
C GLU A 453 -50.15 18.89 -3.24
N ARG A 454 -49.99 19.25 -4.53
CA ARG A 454 -48.67 19.23 -5.20
C ARG A 454 -48.07 20.58 -5.59
N LEU A 455 -48.85 21.67 -5.61
CA LEU A 455 -48.33 23.02 -5.92
C LEU A 455 -48.18 23.94 -4.70
N LEU A 456 -48.65 23.51 -3.52
CA LEU A 456 -48.63 24.34 -2.29
C LEU A 456 -48.01 23.63 -1.07
N GLY A 457 -47.40 22.46 -1.26
CA GLY A 457 -46.74 21.69 -0.20
C GLY A 457 -45.30 21.32 -0.58
N GLY A 458 -44.35 22.21 -0.33
CA GLY A 458 -42.92 21.92 -0.44
C GLY A 458 -42.06 23.15 -0.70
N GLY A 459 -41.59 23.81 0.36
CA GLY A 459 -40.51 24.80 0.27
C GLY A 459 -40.56 25.94 1.29
N ARG A 460 -40.20 25.66 2.54
CA ARG A 460 -39.39 26.59 3.36
C ARG A 460 -37.96 26.03 3.36
N GLN A 461 -36.99 26.94 3.45
CA GLN A 461 -35.54 26.75 3.61
C GLN A 461 -34.74 26.68 2.31
#